data_AF-A0A520VSG0-F1
#
_entry.id   AF-A0A520VSG0-F1
#
_cell.length_a   1.000
_cell.length_b   1.000
_cell.length_c   1.000
_cell.angle_alpha   90.00
_cell.angle_beta   90.00
_cell.angle_gamma   90.00
#
_symmetry.space_group_name_H-M   'P 1'
#
loop_
_entity.id
_entity.type
_entity.pdbx_description
1 polymer ?
#
loop_
_entity_poly.entity_id
_entity_poly.type
_entity_poly.pdbx_seq_one_letter_code
_entity_poly.pdbx_strand_id
1 'polypeptide(L)' 'VGEGRAIILHGGKMLDAKWKRGSNLDPFHIVDSNGNILYVPKGKVWISLVPNTKNPSFG' A
#
# COMPACT_ATOMS: atom_id res chain seq x y z
N VAL A 1 -12.64 2.41 6.04
CA VAL A 1 -12.87 0.98 5.76
C VAL A 1 -12.75 0.71 4.27
N GLY A 2 -12.20 -0.44 3.84
CA GLY A 2 -12.11 -0.82 2.43
C GLY A 2 -10.95 -1.77 2.12
N GLU A 3 -10.85 -2.18 0.85
CA GLU A 3 -9.72 -2.94 0.30
C GLU A 3 -9.45 -2.52 -1.15
N GLY A 4 -8.23 -2.75 -1.63
CA GLY A 4 -7.85 -2.40 -3.00
C GLY A 4 -6.39 -2.67 -3.34
N ARG A 5 -5.99 -2.36 -4.57
CA ARG A 5 -4.58 -2.42 -5.00
C ARG A 5 -3.77 -1.33 -4.30
N ALA A 6 -2.52 -1.64 -3.98
CA ALA A 6 -1.52 -0.70 -3.49
C ALA A 6 -0.23 -0.87 -4.31
N ILE A 7 0.54 0.22 -4.42
CA ILE A 7 1.91 0.19 -4.93
C ILE A 7 2.79 0.74 -3.81
N ILE A 8 3.77 -0.04 -3.38
CA ILE A 8 4.73 0.34 -2.34
C ILE A 8 6.03 0.76 -3.02
N LEU A 9 6.53 1.94 -2.67
CA LEU A 9 7.85 2.40 -3.08
C LEU A 9 8.79 2.39 -1.87
N HIS A 10 9.86 1.59 -1.92
CA HIS A 10 10.87 1.53 -0.86
C HIS A 10 12.25 1.22 -1.43
N GLY A 11 13.27 1.99 -1.05
CA GLY A 11 14.65 1.76 -1.49
C GLY A 11 14.84 1.77 -3.02
N GLY A 12 14.08 2.61 -3.72
CA GLY A 12 14.10 2.69 -5.19
C GLY A 12 13.39 1.53 -5.90
N LYS A 13 12.70 0.65 -5.16
CA LYS A 13 11.95 -0.48 -5.71
C LYS A 13 10.46 -0.27 -5.56
N MET A 14 9.71 -0.66 -6.59
CA MET A 14 8.25 -0.72 -6.57
C MET A 14 7.78 -2.14 -6.34
N LEU A 15 6.78 -2.30 -5.47
CA LEU A 15 6.14 -3.58 -5.17
C LEU A 15 4.64 -3.45 -5.36
N ASP A 16 4.06 -4.37 -6.14
CA ASP A 16 2.62 -4.51 -6.26
C ASP A 16 2.05 -5.24 -5.03
N ALA A 17 1.02 -4.65 -4.43
CA ALA A 17 0.42 -5.13 -3.20
C ALA A 17 -1.10 -4.91 -3.20
N LYS A 18 -1.75 -5.39 -2.14
CA LYS A 18 -3.14 -5.06 -1.81
C LYS A 18 -3.20 -4.54 -0.39
N TRP A 19 -4.08 -3.57 -0.16
CA TRP A 19 -4.38 -3.06 1.17
C TRP A 19 -5.78 -3.48 1.60
N LYS A 20 -5.97 -3.66 2.91
CA LYS A 20 -7.28 -3.87 3.54
C LYS A 20 -7.34 -3.18 4.88
N ARG A 21 -8.51 -2.65 5.23
CA ARG A 21 -8.76 -2.02 6.52
C ARG A 21 -10.23 -2.16 6.93
N GLY A 22 -10.48 -2.79 8.09
CA GLY A 22 -11.82 -3.13 8.60
C GLY A 22 -12.55 -1.98 9.28
N SER A 23 -11.83 -1.13 10.03
CA SER A 23 -12.36 0.03 10.74
C SER A 23 -11.49 1.28 10.50
N ASN A 24 -11.95 2.47 10.90
CA ASN A 24 -11.10 3.66 10.82
C ASN A 24 -9.99 3.70 11.89
N LEU A 25 -10.12 2.88 12.94
CA LEU A 25 -9.12 2.71 14.00
C LEU A 25 -8.11 1.62 13.66
N ASP A 26 -8.43 0.73 12.72
CA ASP A 26 -7.55 -0.36 12.33
C ASP A 26 -6.39 0.16 11.47
N PRO A 27 -5.18 -0.39 11.64
CA PRO A 27 -4.09 -0.12 10.71
C PRO A 27 -4.39 -0.69 9.31
N PHE A 28 -3.69 -0.17 8.31
CA PHE A 28 -3.68 -0.75 6.98
C PHE A 28 -2.95 -2.10 7.02
N HIS A 29 -3.63 -3.15 6.59
CA HIS A 29 -3.02 -4.45 6.36
C HIS A 29 -2.59 -4.51 4.90
N ILE A 30 -1.31 -4.69 4.65
CA ILE A 30 -0.73 -4.70 3.30
C ILE A 30 -0.21 -6.10 3.03
N VAL A 31 -0.60 -6.69 1.91
CA VAL A 31 -0.15 -8.01 1.46
C VAL A 31 0.44 -7.91 0.06
N ASP A 32 1.55 -8.62 -0.17
CA ASP A 32 2.16 -8.70 -1.50
C ASP A 32 1.38 -9.65 -2.44
N SER A 33 1.85 -9.81 -3.68
CA SER A 33 1.25 -10.74 -4.65
C SER A 33 1.31 -12.21 -4.25
N ASN A 34 2.22 -12.57 -3.34
CA ASN A 34 2.42 -13.93 -2.83
C ASN A 34 1.62 -14.18 -1.54
N GLY A 35 0.88 -13.18 -1.04
CA GLY A 35 0.10 -13.26 0.19
C GLY A 35 0.90 -13.00 1.47
N ASN A 36 2.16 -12.57 1.38
CA ASN A 36 2.96 -12.23 2.55
C ASN A 36 2.53 -10.88 3.12
N ILE A 37 2.47 -10.78 4.44
CA ILE A 37 2.19 -9.52 5.13
C ILE A 37 3.42 -8.62 5.02
N LEU A 38 3.20 -7.41 4.50
CA LEU A 38 4.21 -6.37 4.43
C LEU A 38 4.07 -5.44 5.65
N TYR A 39 5.11 -5.42 6.48
CA TYR A 39 5.19 -4.51 7.62
C TYR A 39 5.78 -3.17 7.19
N VAL A 40 5.02 -2.10 7.43
CA VAL A 40 5.52 -0.73 7.23
C VAL A 40 6.33 -0.35 8.48
N PRO A 41 7.63 -0.02 8.34
CA PRO A 41 8.46 0.34 9.49
C PRO A 41 7.94 1.61 10.15
N LYS A 42 8.18 1.73 11.47
CA LYS A 42 7.82 2.93 12.24
C LYS A 42 8.57 4.14 11.68
N GLY A 43 7.85 5.19 11.29
CA GLY A 43 8.44 6.39 10.69
C GLY A 43 7.42 7.24 9.95
N LYS A 44 7.91 8.22 9.17
CA LYS A 44 7.07 9.03 8.29
C LYS A 44 6.66 8.21 7.08
N VAL A 45 5.36 7.89 6.99
CA VAL A 45 4.74 7.21 5.85
C VAL A 45 3.92 8.22 5.07
N TRP A 46 4.09 8.24 3.75
CA TRP A 46 3.28 9.05 2.86
C TRP A 46 2.29 8.15 2.13
N ILE A 47 1.00 8.46 2.23
CA ILE A 47 -0.08 7.72 1.58
C ILE A 47 -0.77 8.66 0.60
N SER A 48 -0.82 8.27 -0.67
CA SER A 48 -1.58 8.99 -1.71
C SER A 48 -2.70 8.10 -2.24
N LEU A 49 -3.92 8.61 -2.25
CA LEU A 49 -5.06 7.95 -2.86
C LEU A 49 -5.14 8.37 -4.33
N VAL A 50 -5.08 7.41 -5.23
CA VAL A 50 -5.17 7.63 -6.67
C VAL A 50 -6.28 6.74 -7.25
N PRO A 51 -6.97 7.19 -8.32
CA PRO A 51 -7.91 6.32 -9.03
C PRO A 51 -7.21 5.06 -9.55
N ASN A 52 -7.85 3.89 -9.41
CA ASN A 52 -7.29 2.61 -9.84
C ASN A 52 -7.11 2.48 -11.37
N THR A 53 -7.52 3.49 -12.14
CA THR A 53 -7.33 3.60 -13.59
C THR A 53 -6.00 4.25 -13.99
N LYS A 54 -5.19 4.69 -13.02
CA LYS A 54 -3.93 5.41 -13.26
C LYS A 54 -2.77 4.67 -12.60
N ASN A 55 -1.69 4.43 -13.34
CA ASN A 55 -0.42 4.00 -12.78
C ASN A 55 0.41 5.22 -12.36
N PRO A 56 0.97 5.25 -11.14
CA PRO A 56 1.88 6.31 -10.73
C PRO A 56 3.17 6.24 -11.56
N SER A 57 3.67 7.41 -11.96
CA SER A 57 4.98 7.61 -12.58
C SER A 57 5.85 8.42 -11.63
N PHE A 58 7.09 7.98 -11.41
CA PHE A 58 8.07 8.68 -10.59
C PHE A 58 9.17 9.19 -11.54
N GLY A 59 9.37 10.51 -11.58
CA GLY A 59 10.38 11.18 -12.41
C GLY A 59 11.70 11.38 -11.69
#